data_AF-A0A930DEK0-F1
#
_entry.id   AF-A0A930DEK0-F1
#
_cell.length_a   1.000
_cell.length_b   1.000
_cell.length_c   1.000
_cell.angle_alpha   90.00
_cell.angle_beta   90.00
_cell.angle_gamma   90.00
#
_symmetry.space_group_name_H-M   'P 1'
#
loop_
_entity.id
_entity.type
_entity.pdbx_description
1 polymer ?
#
loop_
_entity_poly.entity_id
_entity_poly.type
_entity_poly.pdbx_seq_one_letter_code
_entity_poly.pdbx_strand_id
1 'polypeptide(L)'
;AIAIGKGAKANAENTIAIGTGNIVSGKNSGAIGDPTVVSGNSSYSIGNNNNVSADNAYALGSNIKATVKDSVYLGDRAQTQGIHTADAAKGEAYTYGGLNDKAVAGKAGSAAAANKVAGVVTVGNGTDETRQVQGVAAGVVSADSTDAINGSQLYYTNQAIANVATQATAAKTEVTAGKNVVVNQTTGNSGQTVYNVATTDKLDVTSVTAGGVTVNAQGVSIAAPTAHNPANTVSLSPIGLNNGGQRITNVAPAKEGTDAVNLNQLAGVGNALQNNIERVGKKAYAGVAGAIAQGSIPQVTRPGATGIGVGSGYYGGQSAMAIGVSAMSDGGNWVVKGNFSANTDGHVGVGAGALYQW
;
A
#
# COMPACT_ATOMS: atom_id res chain seq x y z
N ALA A 1 -80.68 -38.16 26.71
CA ALA A 1 -79.37 -38.60 27.24
C ALA A 1 -79.26 -40.11 27.03
N ILE A 2 -78.08 -40.61 26.68
CA ILE A 2 -77.79 -42.04 26.47
C ILE A 2 -76.68 -42.42 27.45
N ALA A 3 -76.92 -43.44 28.29
CA ALA A 3 -75.91 -43.99 29.18
C ALA A 3 -75.88 -45.52 29.05
N ILE A 4 -74.74 -46.07 28.64
CA ILE A 4 -74.56 -47.51 28.40
C ILE A 4 -73.29 -47.96 29.12
N GLY A 5 -73.43 -48.82 30.13
CA GLY A 5 -72.30 -49.36 30.89
C GLY A 5 -72.42 -49.13 32.40
N LYS A 6 -71.68 -49.93 33.18
CA LYS A 6 -71.77 -49.90 34.65
C LYS A 6 -71.28 -48.54 35.17
N GLY A 7 -72.15 -47.81 35.86
CA GLY A 7 -71.81 -46.52 36.46
C GLY A 7 -71.69 -45.36 35.47
N ALA A 8 -72.04 -45.55 34.19
CA ALA A 8 -72.14 -44.46 33.23
C ALA A 8 -73.27 -43.49 33.60
N LYS A 9 -73.00 -42.18 33.49
CA LYS A 9 -73.93 -41.11 33.82
C LYS A 9 -73.94 -40.07 32.71
N ALA A 10 -75.13 -39.78 32.19
CA ALA A 10 -75.38 -38.77 31.16
C ALA A 10 -76.35 -37.73 31.75
N ASN A 11 -75.80 -36.70 32.39
CA ASN A 11 -76.48 -35.82 33.35
C ASN A 11 -77.01 -34.51 32.75
N ALA A 12 -76.76 -34.23 31.47
CA ALA A 12 -77.21 -33.00 30.81
C ALA A 12 -77.96 -33.28 29.50
N GLU A 13 -78.53 -32.23 28.93
CA GLU A 13 -79.23 -32.26 27.64
C GLU A 13 -78.31 -32.79 26.54
N ASN A 14 -78.85 -33.69 25.69
CA ASN A 14 -78.16 -34.23 24.51
C ASN A 14 -76.78 -34.88 24.79
N THR A 15 -76.68 -35.61 25.90
CA THR A 15 -75.42 -36.29 26.31
C THR A 15 -75.37 -37.77 25.95
N ILE A 16 -74.14 -38.28 25.73
CA ILE A 16 -73.85 -39.69 25.45
C ILE A 16 -72.72 -40.18 26.37
N ALA A 17 -72.93 -41.23 27.15
CA ALA A 17 -71.91 -41.87 27.98
C ALA A 17 -71.88 -43.39 27.71
N ILE A 18 -70.81 -43.90 27.08
CA ILE A 18 -70.70 -45.31 26.68
C ILE A 18 -69.42 -45.91 27.27
N GLY A 19 -69.56 -46.96 28.08
CA GLY A 19 -68.48 -47.62 28.82
C GLY A 19 -68.64 -47.49 30.33
N THR A 20 -67.62 -47.88 31.09
CA THR A 20 -67.71 -47.96 32.55
C THR A 20 -67.37 -46.61 33.19
N GLY A 21 -68.15 -46.21 34.20
CA GLY A 21 -67.83 -45.07 35.06
C GLY A 21 -67.77 -43.68 34.40
N ASN A 22 -68.14 -43.54 33.12
CA ASN A 22 -68.15 -42.24 32.45
C ASN A 22 -69.17 -41.29 33.07
N ILE A 23 -68.80 -40.01 33.25
CA ILE A 23 -69.69 -38.96 33.75
C ILE A 23 -69.70 -37.80 32.76
N VAL A 24 -70.81 -37.64 32.05
CA VAL A 24 -71.00 -36.57 31.07
C VAL A 24 -72.06 -35.60 31.59
N SER A 25 -71.63 -34.41 31.98
CA SER A 25 -72.47 -33.37 32.59
C SER A 25 -72.49 -32.06 31.78
N GLY A 26 -71.66 -31.92 30.74
CA GLY A 26 -71.77 -30.82 29.79
C GLY A 26 -72.91 -31.04 28.81
N LYS A 27 -73.62 -29.97 28.41
CA LYS A 27 -74.68 -30.06 27.40
C LYS A 27 -74.07 -30.41 26.05
N ASN A 28 -74.78 -31.21 25.24
CA ASN A 28 -74.34 -31.59 23.88
C ASN A 28 -72.98 -32.30 23.84
N SER A 29 -72.63 -33.07 24.88
CA SER A 29 -71.31 -33.69 25.05
C SER A 29 -71.34 -35.21 25.05
N GLY A 30 -70.19 -35.85 24.84
CA GLY A 30 -70.10 -37.31 24.76
C GLY A 30 -68.82 -37.93 25.30
N ALA A 31 -68.91 -39.17 25.77
CA ALA A 31 -67.78 -39.97 26.23
C ALA A 31 -67.90 -41.43 25.79
N ILE A 32 -66.81 -41.99 25.29
CA ILE A 32 -66.66 -43.43 25.01
C ILE A 32 -65.34 -43.93 25.63
N GLY A 33 -65.40 -44.85 26.59
CA GLY A 33 -64.22 -45.40 27.28
C GLY A 33 -64.45 -45.76 28.75
N ASP A 34 -63.39 -45.83 29.56
CA ASP A 34 -63.45 -46.23 30.98
C ASP A 34 -62.34 -45.59 31.84
N PRO A 35 -62.67 -44.88 32.93
CA PRO A 35 -63.73 -43.90 33.06
C PRO A 35 -63.26 -42.52 32.55
N THR A 36 -64.19 -41.68 32.10
CA THR A 36 -63.90 -40.30 31.67
C THR A 36 -64.93 -39.34 32.25
N VAL A 37 -64.52 -38.10 32.52
CA VAL A 37 -65.39 -37.03 33.00
C VAL A 37 -65.43 -35.93 31.95
N VAL A 38 -66.62 -35.61 31.44
CA VAL A 38 -66.84 -34.54 30.46
C VAL A 38 -67.83 -33.53 31.05
N SER A 39 -67.32 -32.42 31.57
CA SER A 39 -68.12 -31.34 32.16
C SER A 39 -68.24 -30.10 31.27
N GLY A 40 -67.37 -29.94 30.27
CA GLY A 40 -67.49 -28.89 29.26
C GLY A 40 -68.64 -29.15 28.29
N ASN A 41 -69.30 -28.08 27.85
CA ASN A 41 -70.37 -28.15 26.86
C ASN A 41 -69.80 -28.37 25.45
N SER A 42 -70.53 -29.08 24.60
CA SER A 42 -70.12 -29.38 23.21
C SER A 42 -68.76 -30.08 23.11
N SER A 43 -68.46 -30.96 24.06
CA SER A 43 -67.15 -31.57 24.22
C SER A 43 -67.21 -33.09 24.16
N TYR A 44 -66.14 -33.71 23.66
CA TYR A 44 -66.11 -35.16 23.43
C TYR A 44 -64.81 -35.81 23.89
N SER A 45 -64.94 -37.02 24.43
CA SER A 45 -63.81 -37.86 24.84
C SER A 45 -63.93 -39.28 24.28
N ILE A 46 -62.82 -39.79 23.74
CA ILE A 46 -62.65 -41.19 23.37
C ILE A 46 -61.34 -41.70 23.98
N GLY A 47 -61.44 -42.73 24.82
CA GLY A 47 -60.33 -43.34 25.57
C GLY A 47 -60.54 -43.27 27.08
N ASN A 48 -59.49 -43.45 27.87
CA ASN A 48 -59.60 -43.79 29.30
C ASN A 48 -59.02 -42.70 30.21
N ASN A 49 -59.56 -42.52 31.40
CA ASN A 49 -59.05 -41.58 32.42
C ASN A 49 -58.94 -40.12 31.96
N ASN A 50 -59.80 -39.70 31.03
CA ASN A 50 -59.80 -38.32 30.53
C ASN A 50 -60.69 -37.41 31.40
N ASN A 51 -60.26 -36.16 31.56
CA ASN A 51 -61.04 -35.08 32.19
C ASN A 51 -61.15 -33.90 31.22
N VAL A 52 -62.35 -33.72 30.64
CA VAL A 52 -62.66 -32.70 29.65
C VAL A 52 -63.56 -31.64 30.27
N SER A 53 -62.94 -30.60 30.83
CA SER A 53 -63.63 -29.55 31.57
C SER A 53 -63.85 -28.26 30.77
N ALA A 54 -63.19 -28.11 29.63
CA ALA A 54 -63.40 -26.97 28.74
C ALA A 54 -64.52 -27.20 27.73
N ASP A 55 -65.22 -26.13 27.37
CA ASP A 55 -66.21 -26.14 26.29
C ASP A 55 -65.55 -26.30 24.92
N ASN A 56 -66.22 -26.94 23.98
CA ASN A 56 -65.75 -27.21 22.61
C ASN A 56 -64.38 -27.93 22.57
N ALA A 57 -64.13 -28.84 23.52
CA ALA A 57 -62.86 -29.55 23.65
C ALA A 57 -62.98 -31.03 23.26
N TYR A 58 -61.98 -31.52 22.54
CA TYR A 58 -61.96 -32.90 22.03
C TYR A 58 -60.75 -33.63 22.57
N ALA A 59 -60.96 -34.73 23.28
CA ALA A 59 -59.91 -35.59 23.81
C ALA A 59 -59.94 -36.95 23.11
N LEU A 60 -58.86 -37.29 22.41
CA LEU A 60 -58.68 -38.56 21.74
C LEU A 60 -57.38 -39.21 22.22
N GLY A 61 -57.50 -40.17 23.14
CA GLY A 61 -56.39 -40.76 23.87
C GLY A 61 -56.77 -41.07 25.31
N SER A 62 -55.77 -41.35 26.15
CA SER A 62 -55.98 -41.65 27.57
C SER A 62 -55.25 -40.65 28.46
N ASN A 63 -55.69 -40.51 29.71
CA ASN A 63 -55.06 -39.64 30.72
C ASN A 63 -54.97 -38.15 30.30
N ILE A 64 -55.90 -37.68 29.46
CA ILE A 64 -55.94 -36.31 28.96
C ILE A 64 -56.62 -35.38 29.96
N LYS A 65 -56.06 -34.18 30.14
CA LYS A 65 -56.69 -33.09 30.88
C LYS A 65 -56.97 -31.92 29.93
N ALA A 66 -58.21 -31.83 29.45
CA ALA A 66 -58.63 -30.84 28.46
C ALA A 66 -59.29 -29.62 29.11
N THR A 67 -58.47 -28.61 29.39
CA THR A 67 -58.82 -27.38 30.12
C THR A 67 -58.87 -26.12 29.25
N VAL A 68 -58.51 -26.21 27.98
CA VAL A 68 -58.51 -25.08 27.03
C VAL A 68 -59.69 -25.24 26.06
N LYS A 69 -60.47 -24.15 25.89
CA LYS A 69 -61.62 -24.13 24.99
C LYS A 69 -61.20 -24.28 23.52
N ASP A 70 -62.13 -24.70 22.67
CA ASP A 70 -61.97 -24.77 21.20
C ASP A 70 -60.73 -25.57 20.75
N SER A 71 -60.33 -26.60 21.51
CA SER A 71 -59.04 -27.27 21.38
C SER A 71 -59.16 -28.79 21.20
N VAL A 72 -58.15 -29.39 20.57
CA VAL A 72 -58.04 -30.83 20.34
C VAL A 72 -56.80 -31.37 21.06
N TYR A 73 -56.99 -32.46 21.78
CA TYR A 73 -55.96 -33.17 22.53
C TYR A 73 -55.83 -34.57 21.94
N LEU A 74 -54.64 -34.87 21.40
CA LEU A 74 -54.40 -36.10 20.64
C LEU A 74 -53.23 -36.89 21.24
N GLY A 75 -53.53 -38.11 21.70
CA GLY A 75 -52.56 -39.04 22.25
C GLY A 75 -52.60 -39.16 23.77
N ASP A 76 -51.99 -40.23 24.29
CA ASP A 76 -51.91 -40.48 25.73
C ASP A 76 -51.22 -39.30 26.46
N ARG A 77 -51.82 -38.89 27.59
CA ARG A 77 -51.40 -37.78 28.44
C ARG A 77 -51.29 -36.44 27.72
N ALA A 78 -51.94 -36.26 26.56
CA ALA A 78 -51.91 -34.99 25.85
C ALA A 78 -52.52 -33.88 26.72
N GLN A 79 -51.77 -32.78 26.87
CA GLN A 79 -52.12 -31.62 27.69
C GLN A 79 -51.58 -30.36 27.02
N THR A 80 -52.19 -29.22 27.33
CA THR A 80 -51.69 -27.91 26.92
C THR A 80 -51.86 -26.93 28.07
N GLN A 81 -50.89 -26.03 28.21
CA GLN A 81 -50.89 -24.98 29.23
C GLN A 81 -51.74 -23.77 28.84
N GLY A 82 -52.27 -23.76 27.61
CA GLY A 82 -53.08 -22.65 27.09
C GLY A 82 -52.88 -22.42 25.60
N ILE A 83 -53.64 -21.46 25.08
CA ILE A 83 -53.29 -20.80 23.83
C ILE A 83 -52.13 -19.85 24.20
N HIS A 84 -50.97 -20.01 23.58
CA HIS A 84 -49.90 -19.04 23.73
C HIS A 84 -50.44 -17.69 23.27
N THR A 85 -50.28 -16.63 24.05
CA THR A 85 -50.64 -15.28 23.64
C THR A 85 -49.38 -14.44 23.72
N ALA A 86 -49.22 -13.46 22.83
CA ALA A 86 -48.14 -12.50 22.95
C ALA A 86 -48.43 -11.63 24.19
N ASP A 87 -47.80 -11.94 25.32
CA ASP A 87 -47.89 -11.12 26.52
C ASP A 87 -46.92 -9.94 26.39
N ALA A 88 -47.46 -8.77 26.04
CA ALA A 88 -46.70 -7.53 25.90
C ALA A 88 -45.98 -7.11 27.20
N ALA A 89 -46.37 -7.64 28.36
CA ALA A 89 -45.75 -7.32 29.66
C ALA A 89 -44.66 -8.32 30.08
N LYS A 90 -44.56 -9.50 29.44
CA LYS A 90 -43.64 -10.58 29.86
C LYS A 90 -42.56 -10.96 28.85
N GLY A 91 -42.59 -10.44 27.62
CA GLY A 91 -41.59 -10.79 26.60
C GLY A 91 -41.71 -12.22 26.06
N GLU A 92 -42.76 -12.94 26.44
CA GLU A 92 -43.11 -14.28 25.94
C GLU A 92 -43.85 -14.13 24.60
N ALA A 93 -43.11 -13.78 23.56
CA ALA A 93 -43.60 -13.74 22.19
C ALA A 93 -43.60 -15.16 21.58
N TYR A 94 -44.42 -15.37 20.53
CA TYR A 94 -44.47 -16.63 19.78
C TYR A 94 -43.12 -17.03 19.13
N THR A 95 -42.13 -16.14 19.13
CA THR A 95 -40.84 -16.35 18.47
C THR A 95 -39.70 -15.61 19.16
N TYR A 96 -38.47 -16.05 18.86
CA TYR A 96 -37.21 -15.46 19.29
C TYR A 96 -37.19 -13.92 19.13
N GLY A 97 -37.13 -13.21 20.26
CA GLY A 97 -36.81 -11.78 20.31
C GLY A 97 -37.91 -10.80 19.86
N GLY A 98 -39.17 -11.20 19.74
CA GLY A 98 -40.30 -10.29 19.46
C GLY A 98 -40.28 -9.61 18.07
N LEU A 99 -39.35 -10.01 17.19
CA LEU A 99 -39.16 -9.41 15.87
C LEU A 99 -40.26 -9.76 14.86
N ASN A 100 -41.00 -10.84 15.09
CA ASN A 100 -42.01 -11.35 14.15
C ASN A 100 -43.45 -10.94 14.52
N ASP A 101 -43.64 -10.15 15.59
CA ASP A 101 -44.96 -9.93 16.21
C ASP A 101 -45.87 -8.92 15.49
N LYS A 102 -45.36 -8.20 14.47
CA LYS A 102 -46.11 -7.15 13.76
C LYS A 102 -46.73 -7.60 12.42
N ALA A 103 -46.29 -8.73 11.84
CA ALA A 103 -46.69 -9.11 10.47
C ALA A 103 -46.93 -10.61 10.24
N VAL A 104 -46.93 -11.46 11.29
CA VAL A 104 -47.16 -12.91 11.14
C VAL A 104 -48.63 -13.27 11.29
N ALA A 105 -49.16 -14.04 10.34
CA ALA A 105 -50.50 -14.60 10.38
C ALA A 105 -50.70 -15.59 11.55
N GLY A 106 -51.94 -15.73 12.05
CA GLY A 106 -52.25 -16.68 13.14
C GLY A 106 -51.84 -16.26 14.56
N LYS A 107 -52.05 -14.99 14.95
CA LYS A 107 -51.75 -14.45 16.28
C LYS A 107 -52.96 -14.48 17.23
N ALA A 108 -52.84 -15.10 18.40
CA ALA A 108 -53.86 -14.95 19.45
C ALA A 108 -54.01 -13.48 19.89
N GLY A 109 -55.24 -12.96 19.84
CA GLY A 109 -55.56 -11.58 20.22
C GLY A 109 -55.47 -10.52 19.10
N SER A 110 -55.28 -10.93 17.84
CA SER A 110 -55.41 -9.99 16.70
C SER A 110 -56.86 -9.51 16.56
N ALA A 111 -57.06 -8.18 16.46
CA ALA A 111 -58.37 -7.58 16.17
C ALA A 111 -58.82 -7.79 14.72
N ALA A 112 -57.89 -8.19 13.83
CA ALA A 112 -58.23 -8.56 12.45
C ALA A 112 -58.79 -10.00 12.44
N ALA A 113 -60.07 -10.14 12.05
CA ALA A 113 -60.83 -11.39 12.09
C ALA A 113 -60.14 -12.58 11.39
N ALA A 114 -59.25 -12.34 10.42
CA ALA A 114 -58.56 -13.36 9.65
C ALA A 114 -57.44 -14.10 10.41
N ASN A 115 -57.03 -13.65 11.60
CA ASN A 115 -55.81 -14.15 12.27
C ASN A 115 -55.98 -14.54 13.74
N LYS A 116 -57.22 -14.72 14.24
CA LYS A 116 -57.48 -15.12 15.63
C LYS A 116 -57.19 -16.61 15.86
N VAL A 117 -56.24 -16.92 16.74
CA VAL A 117 -56.08 -18.29 17.27
C VAL A 117 -57.21 -18.57 18.27
N ALA A 118 -58.09 -19.52 17.94
CA ALA A 118 -59.25 -19.86 18.76
C ALA A 118 -58.94 -20.95 19.82
N GLY A 119 -58.01 -21.85 19.51
CA GLY A 119 -57.61 -22.96 20.37
C GLY A 119 -56.32 -23.59 19.87
N VAL A 120 -55.97 -24.75 20.40
CA VAL A 120 -54.76 -25.48 20.01
C VAL A 120 -55.05 -26.93 19.64
N VAL A 121 -54.18 -27.51 18.82
CA VAL A 121 -54.06 -28.96 18.69
C VAL A 121 -52.80 -29.37 19.44
N THR A 122 -52.95 -30.10 20.55
CA THR A 122 -51.81 -30.62 21.32
C THR A 122 -51.63 -32.11 21.11
N VAL A 123 -50.38 -32.49 20.80
CA VAL A 123 -49.93 -33.89 20.66
C VAL A 123 -48.92 -34.27 21.74
N GLY A 124 -48.57 -33.34 22.64
CA GLY A 124 -47.65 -33.56 23.75
C GLY A 124 -48.33 -33.19 25.07
N ASN A 125 -47.58 -33.23 26.17
CA ASN A 125 -48.10 -32.83 27.48
C ASN A 125 -47.62 -31.46 27.96
N GLY A 126 -46.74 -30.80 27.20
CA GLY A 126 -46.20 -29.49 27.53
C GLY A 126 -45.16 -29.50 28.66
N THR A 127 -44.72 -30.66 29.14
CA THR A 127 -43.69 -30.79 30.20
C THR A 127 -42.49 -31.61 29.74
N ASP A 128 -42.70 -32.89 29.43
CA ASP A 128 -41.63 -33.88 29.25
C ASP A 128 -41.92 -34.89 28.14
N GLU A 129 -43.12 -34.88 27.56
CA GLU A 129 -43.45 -35.67 26.38
C GLU A 129 -43.81 -34.79 25.19
N THR A 130 -43.02 -34.95 24.13
CA THR A 130 -43.29 -34.42 22.80
C THR A 130 -43.44 -35.57 21.81
N ARG A 131 -44.15 -35.31 20.71
CA ARG A 131 -44.34 -36.29 19.64
C ARG A 131 -43.89 -35.69 18.33
N GLN A 132 -43.22 -36.51 17.51
CA GLN A 132 -42.96 -36.15 16.12
C GLN A 132 -44.27 -36.20 15.34
N VAL A 133 -44.55 -35.13 14.59
CA VAL A 133 -45.63 -35.12 13.60
C VAL A 133 -45.01 -35.45 12.24
N GLN A 134 -45.27 -36.65 11.74
CA GLN A 134 -44.68 -37.17 10.50
C GLN A 134 -45.68 -37.11 9.34
N GLY A 135 -45.18 -37.12 8.10
CA GLY A 135 -46.03 -37.04 6.90
C GLY A 135 -46.54 -35.64 6.57
N VAL A 136 -45.95 -34.59 7.17
CA VAL A 136 -46.28 -33.19 6.88
C VAL A 136 -45.74 -32.82 5.50
N ALA A 137 -46.64 -32.57 4.54
CA ALA A 137 -46.30 -32.02 3.24
C ALA A 137 -45.62 -30.64 3.39
N ALA A 138 -44.91 -30.18 2.37
CA ALA A 138 -44.29 -28.86 2.43
C ALA A 138 -45.36 -27.77 2.58
N GLY A 139 -45.29 -26.98 3.65
CA GLY A 139 -46.20 -25.86 3.87
C GLY A 139 -45.92 -24.72 2.89
N VAL A 140 -46.91 -23.89 2.60
CA VAL A 140 -46.70 -22.69 1.79
C VAL A 140 -45.79 -21.72 2.55
N VAL A 141 -44.78 -21.14 1.88
CA VAL A 141 -43.89 -20.13 2.46
C VAL A 141 -44.27 -18.77 1.89
N SER A 142 -45.08 -18.01 2.64
CA SER A 142 -45.53 -16.65 2.30
C SER A 142 -45.78 -15.83 3.56
N ALA A 143 -45.88 -14.51 3.42
CA ALA A 143 -46.10 -13.60 4.56
C ALA A 143 -47.34 -13.97 5.40
N ASP A 144 -48.40 -14.45 4.74
CA ASP A 144 -49.67 -14.78 5.40
C ASP A 144 -49.88 -16.30 5.65
N SER A 145 -48.83 -17.13 5.50
CA SER A 145 -49.00 -18.58 5.66
C SER A 145 -49.20 -18.99 7.11
N THR A 146 -50.12 -19.94 7.34
CA THR A 146 -50.34 -20.59 8.64
C THR A 146 -50.07 -22.10 8.58
N ASP A 147 -49.39 -22.55 7.52
CA ASP A 147 -49.06 -23.97 7.33
C ASP A 147 -47.92 -24.40 8.24
N ALA A 148 -47.95 -25.68 8.63
CA ALA A 148 -46.79 -26.30 9.28
C ALA A 148 -45.64 -26.43 8.26
N ILE A 149 -44.44 -26.01 8.67
CA ILE A 149 -43.21 -26.18 7.89
C ILE A 149 -42.57 -27.52 8.24
N ASN A 150 -42.19 -28.29 7.22
CA ASN A 150 -41.49 -29.56 7.43
C ASN A 150 -39.96 -29.43 7.37
N GLY A 151 -39.24 -30.46 7.79
CA GLY A 151 -37.78 -30.46 7.85
C GLY A 151 -37.08 -30.24 6.49
N SER A 152 -37.68 -30.67 5.38
CA SER A 152 -37.08 -30.49 4.05
C SER A 152 -37.00 -29.02 3.65
N GLN A 153 -38.00 -28.21 4.03
CA GLN A 153 -38.01 -26.78 3.75
C GLN A 153 -36.95 -26.04 4.57
N LEU A 154 -36.82 -26.38 5.86
CA LEU A 154 -35.75 -25.82 6.70
C LEU A 154 -34.36 -26.22 6.20
N TYR A 155 -34.20 -27.47 5.75
CA TYR A 155 -32.96 -27.95 5.14
C TYR A 155 -32.56 -27.14 3.90
N TYR A 156 -33.50 -26.86 2.98
CA TYR A 156 -33.20 -26.04 1.80
C TYR A 156 -32.78 -24.61 2.17
N THR A 157 -33.41 -23.99 3.17
CA THR A 157 -32.99 -22.68 3.69
C THR A 157 -31.58 -22.74 4.28
N ASN A 158 -31.26 -23.77 5.07
CA ASN A 158 -29.92 -23.93 5.65
C ASN A 158 -28.86 -24.16 4.56
N GLN A 159 -29.19 -24.90 3.49
CA GLN A 159 -28.32 -25.06 2.32
C GLN A 159 -28.08 -23.71 1.62
N ALA A 160 -29.11 -22.88 1.45
CA ALA A 160 -28.96 -21.54 0.89
C ALA A 160 -28.03 -20.67 1.75
N ILE A 161 -28.15 -20.73 3.08
CA ILE A 161 -27.28 -20.01 4.02
C ILE A 161 -25.82 -20.51 3.93
N ALA A 162 -25.62 -21.83 3.89
CA ALA A 162 -24.29 -22.43 3.74
C ALA A 162 -23.62 -22.02 2.40
N ASN A 163 -24.40 -21.94 1.32
CA ASN A 163 -23.94 -21.44 0.03
C ASN A 163 -23.52 -19.97 0.11
N VAL A 164 -24.28 -19.12 0.79
CA VAL A 164 -23.90 -17.71 1.02
C VAL A 164 -22.59 -17.62 1.82
N ALA A 165 -22.41 -18.41 2.87
CA ALA A 165 -21.17 -18.42 3.65
C ALA A 165 -19.94 -18.82 2.81
N THR A 166 -20.12 -19.80 1.91
CA THR A 166 -19.09 -20.23 0.96
C THR A 166 -18.75 -19.12 -0.04
N GLN A 167 -19.77 -18.49 -0.65
CA GLN A 167 -19.58 -17.38 -1.58
C GLN A 167 -18.91 -16.17 -0.91
N ALA A 168 -19.29 -15.85 0.33
CA ALA A 168 -18.68 -14.76 1.11
C ALA A 168 -17.19 -15.01 1.40
N THR A 169 -16.79 -16.27 1.58
CA THR A 169 -15.38 -16.64 1.76
C THR A 169 -14.59 -16.46 0.46
N ALA A 170 -15.16 -16.89 -0.67
CA ALA A 170 -14.54 -16.77 -1.99
C ALA A 170 -14.46 -15.33 -2.52
N ALA A 171 -15.32 -14.42 -2.03
CA ALA A 171 -15.31 -13.01 -2.44
C ALA A 171 -14.10 -12.21 -1.92
N LYS A 172 -13.23 -12.80 -1.10
CA LYS A 172 -12.04 -12.12 -0.58
C LYS A 172 -11.00 -11.93 -1.69
N THR A 173 -10.55 -10.70 -1.86
CA THR A 173 -9.43 -10.36 -2.76
C THR A 173 -8.11 -10.50 -1.99
N GLU A 174 -7.12 -11.15 -2.60
CA GLU A 174 -5.76 -11.22 -2.07
C GLU A 174 -4.88 -10.15 -2.73
N VAL A 175 -4.12 -9.41 -1.92
CA VAL A 175 -3.13 -8.42 -2.39
C VAL A 175 -1.78 -8.81 -1.79
N THR A 176 -0.84 -9.20 -2.65
CA THR A 176 0.50 -9.63 -2.25
C THR A 176 1.53 -8.52 -2.51
N ALA A 177 2.46 -8.36 -1.58
CA ALA A 177 3.57 -7.42 -1.73
C ALA A 177 4.64 -7.99 -2.67
N GLY A 178 4.94 -7.27 -3.76
CA GLY A 178 6.10 -7.53 -4.61
C GLY A 178 7.38 -6.87 -4.08
N LYS A 179 8.51 -7.06 -4.80
CA LYS A 179 9.88 -6.62 -4.38
C LYS A 179 9.99 -5.17 -3.90
N ASN A 180 9.26 -4.23 -4.51
CA ASN A 180 9.31 -2.80 -4.21
C ASN A 180 7.97 -2.25 -3.68
N VAL A 181 7.07 -3.13 -3.27
CA VAL A 181 5.71 -2.78 -2.85
C VAL A 181 5.56 -3.14 -1.38
N VAL A 182 4.99 -2.22 -0.60
CA VAL A 182 4.55 -2.46 0.78
C VAL A 182 3.03 -2.52 0.77
N VAL A 183 2.48 -3.55 1.40
CA VAL A 183 1.03 -3.70 1.58
C VAL A 183 0.77 -3.79 3.08
N ASN A 184 0.09 -2.79 3.62
CA ASN A 184 -0.33 -2.78 5.01
C ASN A 184 -1.84 -3.00 5.11
N GLN A 185 -2.26 -3.85 6.04
CA GLN A 185 -3.68 -4.15 6.26
C GLN A 185 -4.22 -3.33 7.43
N THR A 186 -5.38 -2.70 7.21
CA THR A 186 -6.15 -2.03 8.28
C THR A 186 -7.63 -2.45 8.22
N THR A 187 -8.36 -2.24 9.31
CA THR A 187 -9.81 -2.45 9.37
C THR A 187 -10.51 -1.12 9.17
N GLY A 188 -11.37 -1.03 8.16
CA GLY A 188 -12.19 0.15 7.91
C GLY A 188 -13.37 0.27 8.88
N ASN A 189 -14.03 1.43 8.89
CA ASN A 189 -15.11 1.76 9.83
C ASN A 189 -16.36 0.85 9.69
N SER A 190 -16.51 0.13 8.58
CA SER A 190 -17.60 -0.81 8.35
C SER A 190 -17.16 -2.27 8.52
N GLY A 191 -15.98 -2.51 9.14
CA GLY A 191 -15.44 -3.84 9.42
C GLY A 191 -14.76 -4.52 8.21
N GLN A 192 -14.70 -3.86 7.06
CA GLN A 192 -14.02 -4.36 5.86
C GLN A 192 -12.50 -4.27 6.00
N THR A 193 -11.80 -5.16 5.30
CA THR A 193 -10.33 -5.08 5.17
C THR A 193 -9.95 -4.01 4.15
N VAL A 194 -9.01 -3.13 4.50
CA VAL A 194 -8.43 -2.11 3.62
C VAL A 194 -6.94 -2.43 3.42
N TYR A 195 -6.53 -2.53 2.16
CA TYR A 195 -5.11 -2.72 1.78
C TYR A 195 -4.50 -1.38 1.37
N ASN A 196 -3.60 -0.86 2.19
CA ASN A 196 -2.83 0.34 1.91
C ASN A 196 -1.57 -0.06 1.14
N VAL A 197 -1.56 0.19 -0.16
CA VAL A 197 -0.44 -0.16 -1.07
C VAL A 197 0.44 1.06 -1.30
N ALA A 198 1.73 0.91 -1.02
CA ALA A 198 2.74 1.95 -1.23
C ALA A 198 4.01 1.34 -1.86
N THR A 199 4.91 2.20 -2.33
CA THR A 199 6.26 1.79 -2.68
C THR A 199 7.14 1.71 -1.43
N THR A 200 8.17 0.87 -1.45
CA THR A 200 9.24 0.93 -0.43
C THR A 200 10.00 2.25 -0.52
N ASP A 201 10.51 2.75 0.62
CA ASP A 201 11.33 3.98 0.66
C ASP A 201 12.61 3.86 -0.19
N LYS A 202 13.17 2.65 -0.26
CA LYS A 202 14.30 2.30 -1.10
C LYS A 202 13.82 1.36 -2.20
N LEU A 203 13.93 1.81 -3.43
CA LEU A 203 13.62 1.01 -4.61
C LEU A 203 14.86 0.24 -5.03
N ASP A 204 14.72 -1.08 -5.19
CA ASP A 204 15.71 -1.93 -5.85
C ASP A 204 15.25 -2.20 -7.28
N VAL A 205 15.78 -1.41 -8.21
CA VAL A 205 15.45 -1.40 -9.64
C VAL A 205 16.71 -1.47 -10.49
N THR A 206 16.64 -2.10 -11.65
CA THR A 206 17.78 -2.25 -12.57
C THR A 206 18.07 -0.97 -13.37
N SER A 207 17.03 -0.19 -13.68
CA SER A 207 17.15 1.10 -14.34
C SER A 207 15.95 1.99 -14.03
N VAL A 208 16.17 3.30 -14.03
CA VAL A 208 15.13 4.33 -13.99
C VAL A 208 15.29 5.18 -15.23
N THR A 209 14.19 5.37 -15.99
CA THR A 209 14.16 6.30 -17.12
C THR A 209 13.12 7.37 -16.85
N ALA A 210 13.52 8.63 -16.90
CA ALA A 210 12.67 9.79 -16.70
C ALA A 210 12.89 10.77 -17.86
N GLY A 211 11.94 10.79 -18.80
CA GLY A 211 12.10 11.51 -20.07
C GLY A 211 13.33 11.01 -20.83
N GLY A 212 14.27 11.91 -21.14
CA GLY A 212 15.52 11.56 -21.80
C GLY A 212 16.63 11.09 -20.86
N VAL A 213 16.43 10.98 -19.55
CA VAL A 213 17.48 10.60 -18.60
C VAL A 213 17.32 9.13 -18.23
N THR A 214 18.42 8.37 -18.26
CA THR A 214 18.49 7.00 -17.76
C THR A 214 19.53 6.89 -16.66
N VAL A 215 19.16 6.25 -15.56
CA VAL A 215 20.05 5.87 -14.46
C VAL A 215 20.05 4.36 -14.34
N ASN A 216 21.23 3.74 -14.44
CA ASN A 216 21.41 2.30 -14.37
C ASN A 216 22.82 1.95 -13.88
N ALA A 217 23.20 0.67 -13.97
CA ALA A 217 24.53 0.20 -13.57
C ALA A 217 25.69 0.83 -14.37
N GLN A 218 25.42 1.36 -15.56
CA GLN A 218 26.40 2.05 -16.40
C GLN A 218 26.56 3.54 -16.05
N GLY A 219 25.71 4.07 -15.15
CA GLY A 219 25.76 5.43 -14.64
C GLY A 219 24.52 6.26 -15.00
N VAL A 220 24.72 7.54 -15.32
CA VAL A 220 23.65 8.48 -15.68
C VAL A 220 23.87 8.93 -17.11
N SER A 221 22.90 8.71 -17.99
CA SER A 221 22.93 9.20 -19.37
C SER A 221 21.74 10.09 -19.67
N ILE A 222 21.94 11.02 -20.60
CA ILE A 222 20.88 11.83 -21.20
C ILE A 222 20.85 11.45 -22.67
N ALA A 223 19.68 11.15 -23.25
CA ALA A 223 19.47 10.75 -24.65
C ALA A 223 18.52 11.71 -25.43
N ALA A 224 18.13 12.85 -24.85
CA ALA A 224 17.35 13.89 -25.52
C ALA A 224 18.23 14.93 -26.25
N PRO A 225 18.18 15.05 -27.60
CA PRO A 225 18.97 16.00 -28.39
C PRO A 225 18.97 17.43 -27.84
N THR A 226 20.13 18.08 -27.84
CA THR A 226 20.26 19.51 -27.53
C THR A 226 20.69 20.29 -28.77
N ALA A 227 20.49 21.61 -28.77
CA ALA A 227 20.86 22.48 -29.89
C ALA A 227 22.33 22.38 -30.31
N HIS A 228 23.22 21.96 -29.39
CA HIS A 228 24.65 21.84 -29.62
C HIS A 228 25.15 20.39 -29.55
N ASN A 229 24.30 19.41 -29.20
CA ASN A 229 24.60 17.97 -29.26
C ASN A 229 23.38 17.21 -29.82
N PRO A 230 23.25 17.17 -31.16
CA PRO A 230 22.12 16.50 -31.82
C PRO A 230 22.11 14.98 -31.60
N ALA A 231 23.27 14.38 -31.31
CA ALA A 231 23.43 12.94 -31.06
C ALA A 231 23.34 12.56 -29.55
N ASN A 232 23.15 13.56 -28.70
CA ASN A 232 22.99 13.50 -27.24
C ASN A 232 23.76 12.40 -26.49
N THR A 233 25.08 12.53 -26.49
CA THR A 233 26.05 11.62 -25.87
C THR A 233 26.46 11.99 -24.44
N VAL A 234 25.65 12.78 -23.72
CA VAL A 234 26.00 13.19 -22.35
C VAL A 234 25.85 12.01 -21.39
N SER A 235 26.94 11.64 -20.72
CA SER A 235 26.95 10.51 -19.79
C SER A 235 27.97 10.66 -18.67
N LEU A 236 27.57 10.37 -17.44
CA LEU A 236 28.46 10.05 -16.34
C LEU A 236 28.54 8.53 -16.19
N SER A 237 29.75 7.98 -16.25
CA SER A 237 30.02 6.55 -16.19
C SER A 237 31.16 6.24 -15.21
N PRO A 238 31.47 4.96 -14.92
CA PRO A 238 32.61 4.61 -14.07
C PRO A 238 33.97 5.13 -14.55
N ILE A 239 34.10 5.47 -15.83
CA ILE A 239 35.34 6.02 -16.42
C ILE A 239 35.37 7.56 -16.46
N GLY A 240 34.29 8.23 -16.03
CA GLY A 240 34.20 9.69 -15.95
C GLY A 240 33.01 10.29 -16.70
N LEU A 241 33.08 11.61 -16.90
CA LEU A 241 32.06 12.42 -17.54
C LEU A 241 32.38 12.63 -19.03
N ASN A 242 31.43 12.29 -19.90
CA ASN A 242 31.37 12.75 -21.27
C ASN A 242 30.28 13.83 -21.37
N ASN A 243 30.66 15.08 -21.64
CA ASN A 243 29.70 16.18 -21.82
C ASN A 243 29.22 16.32 -23.26
N GLY A 244 29.54 15.37 -24.15
CA GLY A 244 29.07 15.36 -25.54
C GLY A 244 29.43 16.63 -26.32
N GLY A 245 30.64 17.15 -26.12
CA GLY A 245 31.13 18.38 -26.75
C GLY A 245 30.46 19.67 -26.28
N GLN A 246 29.58 19.61 -25.26
CA GLN A 246 28.94 20.78 -24.70
C GLN A 246 29.91 21.66 -23.90
N ARG A 247 29.63 22.96 -23.85
CA ARG A 247 30.35 23.89 -23.00
C ARG A 247 30.05 23.59 -21.52
N ILE A 248 31.10 23.52 -20.71
CA ILE A 248 30.99 23.50 -19.25
C ILE A 248 31.11 24.94 -18.76
N THR A 249 30.05 25.49 -18.18
CA THR A 249 30.01 26.87 -17.64
C THR A 249 30.12 26.86 -16.11
N ASN A 250 30.42 28.02 -15.52
CA ASN A 250 30.53 28.19 -14.05
C ASN A 250 31.65 27.37 -13.40
N VAL A 251 32.74 27.11 -14.12
CA VAL A 251 33.96 26.51 -13.55
C VAL A 251 34.68 27.57 -12.72
N ALA A 252 34.64 27.44 -11.40
CA ALA A 252 35.39 28.29 -10.48
C ALA A 252 36.90 28.06 -10.63
N PRO A 253 37.77 29.00 -10.18
CA PRO A 253 39.21 28.77 -10.19
C PRO A 253 39.58 27.50 -9.41
N ALA A 254 40.40 26.65 -10.02
CA ALA A 254 40.95 25.43 -9.42
C ALA A 254 41.67 25.73 -8.09
N LYS A 255 41.45 24.90 -7.07
CA LYS A 255 42.11 24.96 -5.77
C LYS A 255 43.03 23.76 -5.56
N GLU A 256 42.58 22.58 -5.97
CA GLU A 256 43.32 21.31 -5.88
C GLU A 256 43.90 20.89 -7.23
N GLY A 257 44.91 20.01 -7.22
CA GLY A 257 45.58 19.55 -8.44
C GLY A 257 44.72 18.72 -9.41
N THR A 258 43.55 18.26 -8.96
CA THR A 258 42.59 17.47 -9.77
C THR A 258 41.40 18.28 -10.26
N ASP A 259 41.32 19.56 -9.91
CA ASP A 259 40.22 20.43 -10.33
C ASP A 259 40.35 20.81 -11.81
N ALA A 260 39.21 21.05 -12.46
CA ALA A 260 39.21 21.66 -13.78
C ALA A 260 39.68 23.12 -13.70
N VAL A 261 40.57 23.52 -14.62
CA VAL A 261 41.00 24.92 -14.76
C VAL A 261 40.00 25.71 -15.61
N ASN A 262 39.80 26.98 -15.28
CA ASN A 262 38.95 27.87 -16.08
C ASN A 262 39.77 28.81 -16.99
N LEU A 263 39.05 29.54 -17.87
CA LEU A 263 39.67 30.43 -18.85
C LEU A 263 40.50 31.55 -18.19
N ASN A 264 40.07 32.07 -17.04
CA ASN A 264 40.80 33.14 -16.35
C ASN A 264 42.18 32.64 -15.87
N GLN A 265 42.26 31.40 -15.38
CA GLN A 265 43.54 30.80 -14.98
C GLN A 265 44.45 30.55 -16.19
N LEU A 266 43.91 30.02 -17.29
CA LEU A 266 44.68 29.81 -18.52
C LEU A 266 45.18 31.14 -19.12
N ALA A 267 44.34 32.18 -19.13
CA ALA A 267 44.73 33.52 -19.55
C ALA A 267 45.83 34.10 -18.65
N GLY A 268 45.75 33.87 -17.34
CA GLY A 268 46.81 34.24 -16.39
C GLY A 268 48.16 33.59 -16.73
N VAL A 269 48.16 32.28 -17.03
CA VAL A 269 49.37 31.57 -17.50
C VAL A 269 49.87 32.12 -18.83
N GLY A 270 48.97 32.40 -19.78
CA GLY A 270 49.31 32.98 -21.08
C GLY A 270 50.02 34.33 -20.96
N ASN A 271 49.49 35.23 -20.12
CA ASN A 271 50.10 36.53 -19.85
C ASN A 271 51.47 36.40 -19.18
N ALA A 272 51.60 35.49 -18.20
CA ALA A 272 52.88 35.24 -17.54
C ALA A 272 53.94 34.69 -18.49
N LEU A 273 53.57 33.79 -19.39
CA LEU A 273 54.46 33.23 -20.41
C LEU A 273 54.90 34.29 -21.42
N GLN A 274 53.96 35.10 -21.94
CA GLN A 274 54.25 36.20 -22.86
C GLN A 274 55.28 37.17 -22.26
N ASN A 275 55.08 37.58 -21.01
CA ASN A 275 56.00 38.46 -20.29
C ASN A 275 57.40 37.83 -20.12
N ASN A 276 57.48 36.51 -19.92
CA ASN A 276 58.76 35.80 -19.82
C ASN A 276 59.47 35.75 -21.19
N ILE A 277 58.74 35.50 -22.28
CA ILE A 277 59.29 35.47 -23.64
C ILE A 277 59.85 36.86 -24.01
N GLU A 278 59.10 37.93 -23.74
CA GLU A 278 59.55 39.30 -23.97
C GLU A 278 60.81 39.62 -23.17
N ARG A 279 60.87 39.18 -21.91
CA ARG A 279 62.05 39.36 -21.05
C ARG A 279 63.26 38.58 -21.58
N VAL A 280 63.07 37.35 -22.04
CA VAL A 280 64.15 36.54 -22.65
C VAL A 280 64.62 37.20 -23.94
N GLY A 281 63.71 37.67 -24.80
CA GLY A 281 64.03 38.39 -26.03
C GLY A 281 64.84 39.65 -25.75
N LYS A 282 64.41 40.46 -24.76
CA LYS A 282 65.12 41.67 -24.33
C LYS A 282 66.54 41.35 -23.84
N LYS A 283 66.69 40.33 -22.97
CA LYS A 283 68.01 39.89 -22.47
C LYS A 283 68.91 39.42 -23.59
N ALA A 284 68.39 38.64 -24.53
CA ALA A 284 69.14 38.17 -25.69
C ALA A 284 69.60 39.33 -26.57
N TYR A 285 68.71 40.27 -26.90
CA TYR A 285 69.06 41.46 -27.68
C TYR A 285 70.10 42.33 -26.97
N ALA A 286 69.97 42.53 -25.65
CA ALA A 286 70.95 43.26 -24.85
C ALA A 286 72.31 42.56 -24.78
N GLY A 287 72.33 41.22 -24.72
CA GLY A 287 73.55 40.41 -24.80
C GLY A 287 74.26 40.54 -26.16
N VAL A 288 73.50 40.47 -27.26
CA VAL A 288 74.03 40.69 -28.62
C VAL A 288 74.56 42.11 -28.79
N ALA A 289 73.84 43.12 -28.29
CA ALA A 289 74.32 44.50 -28.29
C ALA A 289 75.64 44.64 -27.51
N GLY A 290 75.79 43.93 -26.38
CA GLY A 290 77.04 43.84 -25.61
C GLY A 290 78.19 43.24 -26.41
N ALA A 291 77.94 42.13 -27.11
CA ALA A 291 78.94 41.49 -27.97
C ALA A 291 79.37 42.38 -29.15
N ILE A 292 78.41 43.09 -29.78
CA ILE A 292 78.70 44.08 -30.83
C ILE A 292 79.57 45.22 -30.25
N ALA A 293 79.20 45.74 -29.08
CA ALA A 293 79.97 46.78 -28.39
C ALA A 293 81.42 46.32 -28.13
N GLN A 294 81.62 45.12 -27.59
CA GLN A 294 82.95 44.56 -27.32
C GLN A 294 83.76 44.31 -28.61
N GLY A 295 83.11 43.80 -29.66
CA GLY A 295 83.71 43.54 -30.96
C GLY A 295 84.17 44.80 -31.67
N SER A 296 83.47 45.93 -31.46
CA SER A 296 83.80 47.22 -32.08
C SER A 296 84.99 47.96 -31.45
N ILE A 297 85.53 47.47 -30.32
CA ILE A 297 86.67 48.12 -29.64
C ILE A 297 87.95 47.96 -30.47
N PRO A 298 88.63 49.05 -30.88
CA PRO A 298 89.89 48.97 -31.62
C PRO A 298 91.00 48.26 -30.83
N GLN A 299 91.88 47.56 -31.54
CA GLN A 299 93.05 46.89 -30.99
C GLN A 299 94.30 47.74 -31.21
N VAL A 300 95.26 47.70 -30.27
CA VAL A 300 96.58 48.35 -30.45
C VAL A 300 97.37 47.64 -31.54
N THR A 301 97.97 48.40 -32.45
CA THR A 301 98.72 47.90 -33.62
C THR A 301 100.22 48.19 -33.56
N ARG A 302 100.73 48.73 -32.45
CA ARG A 302 102.14 49.11 -32.27
C ARG A 302 102.83 48.21 -31.22
N PRO A 303 104.03 47.65 -31.51
CA PRO A 303 104.78 46.84 -30.54
C PRO A 303 105.08 47.57 -29.24
N GLY A 304 104.97 46.87 -28.11
CA GLY A 304 105.19 47.38 -26.75
C GLY A 304 104.14 48.37 -26.22
N ALA A 305 103.09 48.68 -27.00
CA ALA A 305 102.07 49.63 -26.60
C ALA A 305 100.89 48.95 -25.89
N THR A 306 100.31 49.67 -24.93
CA THR A 306 99.03 49.35 -24.29
C THR A 306 98.03 50.45 -24.62
N GLY A 307 96.76 50.10 -24.81
CA GLY A 307 95.71 51.02 -25.19
C GLY A 307 94.37 50.68 -24.54
N ILE A 308 93.57 51.72 -24.33
CA ILE A 308 92.20 51.65 -23.83
C ILE A 308 91.27 52.07 -24.97
N GLY A 309 90.22 51.30 -25.21
CA GLY A 309 89.21 51.62 -26.22
C GLY A 309 87.80 51.49 -25.66
N VAL A 310 86.88 52.23 -26.27
CA VAL A 310 85.45 52.20 -25.95
C VAL A 310 84.70 51.76 -27.22
N GLY A 311 83.74 50.87 -27.05
CA GLY A 311 82.85 50.40 -28.10
C GLY A 311 81.39 50.58 -27.68
N SER A 312 80.52 50.71 -28.67
CA SER A 312 79.07 50.80 -28.46
C SER A 312 78.36 49.85 -29.41
N GLY A 313 77.25 49.28 -28.96
CA GLY A 313 76.48 48.32 -29.73
C GLY A 313 74.99 48.58 -29.57
N TYR A 314 74.24 48.35 -30.65
CA TYR A 314 72.79 48.46 -30.67
C TYR A 314 72.22 47.30 -31.47
N TYR A 315 71.25 46.58 -30.90
CA TYR A 315 70.57 45.48 -31.58
C TYR A 315 69.18 45.29 -30.98
N GLY A 316 68.16 45.15 -31.83
CA GLY A 316 66.80 44.81 -31.41
C GLY A 316 66.19 45.74 -30.34
N GLY A 317 66.47 47.05 -30.39
CA GLY A 317 65.95 48.01 -29.41
C GLY A 317 66.73 48.10 -28.09
N GLN A 318 67.82 47.34 -27.93
CA GLN A 318 68.72 47.40 -26.78
C GLN A 318 70.06 48.01 -27.19
N SER A 319 70.72 48.71 -26.25
CA SER A 319 72.07 49.22 -26.45
C SER A 319 73.03 48.70 -25.39
N ALA A 320 74.32 48.75 -25.70
CA ALA A 320 75.38 48.40 -24.77
C ALA A 320 76.61 49.25 -25.01
N MET A 321 77.40 49.41 -23.96
CA MET A 321 78.70 50.05 -23.97
C MET A 321 79.75 49.08 -23.46
N ALA A 322 80.92 49.10 -24.08
CA ALA A 322 82.03 48.25 -23.71
C ALA A 322 83.32 49.05 -23.59
N ILE A 323 84.16 48.68 -22.63
CA ILE A 323 85.48 49.24 -22.41
C ILE A 323 86.47 48.09 -22.46
N GLY A 324 87.57 48.26 -23.20
CA GLY A 324 88.57 47.23 -23.37
C GLY A 324 89.99 47.77 -23.27
N VAL A 325 90.88 46.91 -22.81
CA VAL A 325 92.32 47.13 -22.76
C VAL A 325 92.98 46.13 -23.70
N SER A 326 93.95 46.57 -24.48
CA SER A 326 94.77 45.69 -25.30
C SER A 326 96.25 46.07 -25.22
N ALA A 327 97.12 45.07 -25.29
CA ALA A 327 98.56 45.25 -25.26
C ALA A 327 99.23 44.30 -26.26
N MET A 328 100.27 44.78 -26.94
CA MET A 328 101.10 44.00 -27.85
C MET A 328 102.50 43.82 -27.24
N SER A 329 103.06 42.61 -27.31
CA SER A 329 104.42 42.36 -26.82
C SER A 329 105.46 43.17 -27.61
N ASP A 330 106.62 43.43 -27.00
CA ASP A 330 107.67 44.25 -27.62
C ASP A 330 108.18 43.66 -28.95
N GLY A 331 108.16 42.33 -29.07
CA GLY A 331 108.51 41.63 -30.32
C GLY A 331 107.38 41.61 -31.36
N GLY A 332 106.22 42.20 -31.09
CA GLY A 332 105.07 42.25 -31.99
C GLY A 332 104.31 40.93 -32.17
N ASN A 333 104.83 39.82 -31.66
CA ASN A 333 104.30 38.49 -31.95
C ASN A 333 103.07 38.12 -31.12
N TRP A 334 102.83 38.75 -29.96
CA TRP A 334 101.67 38.47 -29.11
C TRP A 334 100.81 39.72 -28.94
N VAL A 335 99.50 39.58 -29.08
CA VAL A 335 98.53 40.60 -28.69
C VAL A 335 97.52 40.02 -27.72
N VAL A 336 97.34 40.68 -26.57
CA VAL A 336 96.32 40.32 -25.59
C VAL A 336 95.25 41.42 -25.52
N LYS A 337 93.99 41.02 -25.36
CA LYS A 337 92.86 41.93 -25.23
C LYS A 337 91.92 41.44 -24.13
N GLY A 338 91.59 42.32 -23.18
CA GLY A 338 90.53 42.13 -22.20
C GLY A 338 89.46 43.19 -22.40
N ASN A 339 88.19 42.84 -22.19
CA ASN A 339 87.09 43.79 -22.33
C ASN A 339 85.95 43.48 -21.35
N PHE A 340 85.23 44.53 -20.99
CA PHE A 340 84.04 44.54 -20.14
C PHE A 340 82.94 45.27 -20.90
N SER A 341 81.70 44.82 -20.77
CA SER A 341 80.52 45.52 -21.31
C SER A 341 79.39 45.57 -20.30
N ALA A 342 78.55 46.60 -20.44
CA ALA A 342 77.28 46.74 -19.74
C ALA A 342 76.20 47.13 -20.76
N ASN A 343 75.00 46.59 -20.62
CA ASN A 343 73.89 46.83 -21.53
C ASN A 343 72.68 47.50 -20.87
N THR A 344 71.71 47.93 -21.67
CA THR A 344 70.48 48.61 -21.22
C THR A 344 69.55 47.75 -20.37
N ASP A 345 69.75 46.43 -20.34
CA ASP A 345 69.05 45.52 -19.43
C ASP A 345 69.83 45.29 -18.12
N GLY A 346 70.91 46.04 -17.89
CA GLY A 346 71.72 46.00 -16.68
C GLY A 346 72.62 44.77 -16.53
N HIS A 347 72.76 43.95 -17.58
CA HIS A 347 73.65 42.78 -17.56
C HIS A 347 75.06 43.17 -18.01
N VAL A 348 76.06 42.50 -17.44
CA VAL A 348 77.47 42.73 -17.74
C VAL A 348 78.08 41.55 -18.49
N GLY A 349 78.99 41.83 -19.41
CA GLY A 349 79.75 40.83 -20.15
C GLY A 349 81.24 41.06 -19.98
N VAL A 350 82.03 39.98 -19.91
CA VAL A 350 83.50 40.05 -19.85
C VAL A 350 84.06 39.11 -20.90
N GLY A 351 85.06 39.59 -21.66
CA GLY A 351 85.75 38.80 -22.66
C GLY A 351 87.26 39.02 -22.59
N ALA A 352 88.03 37.98 -22.83
CA ALA A 352 89.48 38.07 -22.97
C ALA A 352 89.96 37.17 -24.11
N GLY A 353 91.00 37.58 -24.81
CA GLY A 353 91.59 36.82 -25.90
C GLY A 353 93.06 37.15 -26.10
N ALA A 354 93.80 36.20 -26.69
CA ALA A 354 95.18 36.35 -27.08
C ALA A 354 95.36 35.90 -28.53
N LEU A 355 96.17 36.63 -29.28
CA LEU A 355 96.51 36.37 -30.67
C LEU A 355 98.04 36.26 -30.76
N TYR A 356 98.51 35.22 -31.44
CA TYR A 356 99.91 35.09 -31.83
C TYR A 356 100.02 35.28 -33.35
N GLN A 357 100.96 36.11 -33.79
CA GLN A 357 101.23 36.38 -35.21
C GLN A 357 102.70 36.10 -35.51
N TRP A 358 102.97 35.55 -36.70
CA TRP A 358 104.29 35.12 -37.18
C TRP A 358 104.54 35.65 -38.58
#